data_AF-A0A6B2CXF9-F1
#
_entry.id   AF-A0A6B2CXF9-F1
#
_cell.length_a   1.000
_cell.length_b   1.000
_cell.length_c   1.000
_cell.angle_alpha   90.00
_cell.angle_beta   90.00
_cell.angle_gamma   90.00
#
_symmetry.space_group_name_H-M   'P 1'
#
loop_
_entity.id
_entity.type
_entity.pdbx_description
1 polymer ?
#
loop_
_entity_poly.entity_id
_entity_poly.type
_entity_poly.pdbx_seq_one_letter_code
_entity_poly.pdbx_strand_id
1 'polypeptide(L)'
;MSSITYIAVLAVVVVLVSALLPVERFVSDAVRPPPDKVLTPDGVKTVKGAPAWLYMWRAAVAMTTLLFAAIVATFFVKPNARIRWTLAALSIATAVFHYLTLLFTSSPPGYGVSIYPLFYVINVKGAQQWYLDIGQVLMAYAVYNIYLVERGKKALL
;
A
#
# COMPACT_ATOMS: atom_id res chain seq x y z
N MET A 1 2.61 16.73 -25.13
CA MET A 1 2.52 16.38 -23.69
C MET A 1 3.93 16.11 -23.18
N SER A 2 4.31 16.62 -22.00
CA SER A 2 5.66 16.43 -21.47
C SER A 2 5.84 15.00 -20.94
N SER A 3 7.09 14.51 -20.85
CA SER A 3 7.41 13.18 -20.32
C SER A 3 6.85 12.95 -18.90
N ILE A 4 6.68 14.02 -18.12
CA ILE A 4 6.09 13.98 -16.77
C ILE A 4 4.60 13.62 -16.84
N THR A 5 3.85 14.18 -17.80
CA THR A 5 2.43 13.86 -17.98
C THR A 5 2.22 12.40 -18.34
N TYR A 6 3.07 11.83 -19.21
CA TYR A 6 3.00 10.40 -19.56
C TYR A 6 3.28 9.49 -18.36
N ILE A 7 4.28 9.84 -17.55
CA ILE A 7 4.61 9.05 -16.34
C ILE A 7 3.47 9.11 -15.33
N ALA A 8 2.86 10.29 -15.12
CA ALA A 8 1.73 10.45 -14.23
C ALA A 8 0.51 9.65 -14.71
N VAL A 9 0.18 9.73 -16.00
CA VAL A 9 -0.91 8.95 -16.60
C VAL A 9 -0.64 7.46 -16.48
N LEU A 10 0.57 7.00 -16.79
CA LEU A 10 0.93 5.60 -16.66
C LEU A 10 0.81 5.12 -15.22
N ALA A 11 1.25 5.91 -14.23
CA ALA A 11 1.11 5.57 -12.81
C ALA A 11 -0.36 5.42 -12.41
N VAL A 12 -1.23 6.33 -12.85
CA VAL A 12 -2.68 6.25 -12.61
C VAL A 12 -3.29 5.02 -13.27
N VAL A 13 -2.91 4.72 -14.52
CA VAL A 13 -3.38 3.52 -15.23
C VAL A 13 -2.94 2.24 -14.52
N VAL A 14 -1.67 2.15 -14.08
CA VAL A 14 -1.17 0.99 -13.35
C VAL A 14 -1.96 0.79 -12.05
N VAL A 15 -2.25 1.87 -11.32
CA VAL A 15 -3.10 1.83 -10.11
C VAL A 15 -4.51 1.33 -10.42
N LEU A 16 -5.16 1.89 -11.44
CA LEU A 16 -6.54 1.54 -11.81
C LEU A 16 -6.65 0.09 -12.27
N VAL A 17 -5.72 -0.37 -13.11
CA VAL A 17 -5.65 -1.75 -13.55
C VAL A 17 -5.41 -2.66 -12.35
N SER A 18 -4.46 -2.30 -11.47
CA SER A 18 -4.14 -3.08 -10.27
C SER A 18 -5.33 -3.28 -9.33
N ALA A 19 -6.19 -2.26 -9.19
CA ALA A 19 -7.41 -2.34 -8.38
C ALA A 19 -8.43 -3.37 -8.92
N LEU A 20 -8.36 -3.69 -10.22
CA LEU A 20 -9.26 -4.62 -10.90
C LEU A 20 -8.66 -6.02 -11.11
N LEU A 21 -7.36 -6.19 -10.90
CA LEU A 21 -6.70 -7.48 -11.05
C LEU A 21 -7.12 -8.46 -9.93
N PRO A 22 -7.33 -9.75 -10.25
CA PRO A 22 -7.60 -10.79 -9.27
C PRO A 22 -6.31 -11.21 -8.54
N VAL A 23 -5.70 -10.27 -7.80
CA VAL A 23 -4.40 -10.47 -7.12
C VAL A 23 -4.51 -11.38 -5.89
N GLU A 24 -5.70 -11.82 -5.50
CA GLU A 24 -5.92 -12.72 -4.37
C GLU A 24 -5.10 -14.00 -4.50
N ARG A 25 -4.98 -14.53 -5.73
CA ARG A 25 -4.20 -15.75 -6.03
C ARG A 25 -2.71 -15.57 -5.86
N PHE A 26 -2.19 -14.34 -5.85
CA PHE A 26 -0.78 -14.09 -5.55
C PHE A 26 -0.48 -14.15 -4.05
N VAL A 27 -1.50 -14.01 -3.21
CA VAL A 27 -1.35 -13.94 -1.75
C VAL A 27 -1.63 -15.29 -1.10
N SER A 28 -2.63 -16.03 -1.59
CA SER A 28 -2.98 -17.34 -1.04
C SER A 28 -3.70 -18.21 -2.06
N ASP A 29 -3.41 -19.50 -2.02
CA ASP A 29 -4.10 -20.59 -2.71
C ASP A 29 -5.29 -21.15 -1.92
N ALA A 30 -5.48 -20.72 -0.66
CA ALA A 30 -6.58 -21.17 0.17
C ALA A 30 -7.93 -20.65 -0.32
N VAL A 31 -8.99 -21.46 -0.13
CA VAL A 31 -10.38 -21.05 -0.38
C VAL A 31 -10.72 -19.90 0.55
N ARG A 32 -10.70 -18.68 0.02
CA ARG A 32 -11.03 -17.48 0.78
C ARG A 32 -12.54 -17.29 0.77
N PRO A 33 -13.17 -16.98 1.93
CA PRO A 33 -14.56 -16.53 1.92
C PRO A 33 -14.68 -15.28 1.04
N PRO A 34 -15.88 -15.02 0.48
CA PRO A 34 -16.10 -13.86 -0.37
C PRO A 34 -15.57 -12.57 0.28
N PRO A 35 -14.86 -11.71 -0.47
CA PRO A 35 -14.30 -10.46 0.05
C PRO A 35 -15.37 -9.38 0.18
N ASP A 36 -16.57 -9.73 0.66
CA ASP A 36 -17.76 -8.90 0.74
C ASP A 36 -18.05 -8.43 2.17
N LYS A 37 -17.04 -8.46 3.04
CA LYS A 37 -17.17 -8.19 4.47
C LYS A 37 -16.64 -6.81 4.83
N VAL A 38 -17.32 -6.12 5.74
CA VAL A 38 -16.86 -4.87 6.36
C VAL A 38 -16.98 -4.95 7.87
N LEU A 39 -16.13 -4.22 8.57
CA LEU A 39 -16.18 -4.11 10.03
C LEU A 39 -17.25 -3.12 10.44
N THR A 40 -18.08 -3.45 11.43
CA THR A 40 -19.11 -2.55 11.98
C THR A 40 -19.05 -2.57 13.51
N PRO A 41 -19.67 -1.60 14.20
CA PRO A 41 -19.82 -1.63 15.66
C PRO A 41 -20.37 -2.97 16.18
N ASP A 42 -21.33 -3.54 15.45
CA ASP A 42 -22.01 -4.78 15.80
C ASP A 42 -21.32 -6.04 15.26
N GLY A 43 -20.07 -5.94 14.79
CA GLY A 43 -19.31 -7.06 14.24
C GLY A 43 -19.06 -6.98 12.73
N VAL A 44 -18.59 -8.09 12.16
CA VAL A 44 -18.34 -8.21 10.72
C VAL A 44 -19.67 -8.41 10.00
N LYS A 45 -20.01 -7.52 9.05
CA LYS A 45 -21.23 -7.62 8.24
C LYS A 45 -20.88 -7.84 6.77
N THR A 46 -21.69 -8.63 6.09
CA THR A 46 -21.63 -8.80 4.64
C THR A 46 -22.35 -7.64 3.95
N VAL A 47 -21.73 -7.09 2.92
CA VAL A 47 -22.30 -6.04 2.06
C VAL A 47 -22.61 -6.58 0.68
N LYS A 48 -23.55 -5.93 0.00
CA LYS A 48 -23.88 -6.29 -1.38
C LYS A 48 -22.79 -5.79 -2.33
N GLY A 49 -22.09 -6.72 -2.96
CA GLY A 49 -21.05 -6.43 -3.96
C GLY A 49 -19.66 -6.22 -3.35
N ALA A 50 -18.71 -5.79 -4.20
CA ALA A 50 -17.33 -5.59 -3.80
C ALA A 50 -17.18 -4.29 -2.97
N PRO A 51 -16.74 -4.37 -1.71
CA PRO A 51 -16.52 -3.21 -0.87
C PRO A 51 -15.32 -2.38 -1.34
N ALA A 52 -15.33 -1.08 -1.06
CA ALA A 52 -14.29 -0.14 -1.48
C ALA A 52 -12.88 -0.57 -1.03
N TRP A 53 -12.74 -1.15 0.17
CA TRP A 53 -11.44 -1.61 0.67
C TRP A 53 -10.80 -2.66 -0.22
N LEU A 54 -11.59 -3.48 -0.92
CA LEU A 54 -11.08 -4.55 -1.77
C LEU A 54 -10.26 -3.97 -2.92
N TYR A 55 -10.78 -2.92 -3.57
CA TYR A 55 -10.07 -2.24 -4.66
C TYR A 55 -8.77 -1.59 -4.18
N MET A 56 -8.80 -0.95 -3.01
CA MET A 56 -7.62 -0.35 -2.41
C MET A 56 -6.58 -1.41 -2.02
N TRP A 57 -7.05 -2.53 -1.48
CA TRP A 57 -6.19 -3.65 -1.09
C TRP A 57 -5.51 -4.29 -2.29
N ARG A 58 -6.25 -4.47 -3.41
CA ARG A 58 -5.68 -5.01 -4.65
C ARG A 58 -4.58 -4.10 -5.21
N ALA A 59 -4.82 -2.78 -5.19
CA ALA A 59 -3.80 -1.80 -5.55
C ALA A 59 -2.58 -1.87 -4.62
N ALA A 60 -2.78 -1.96 -3.30
CA ALA A 60 -1.69 -2.10 -2.33
C ALA A 60 -0.86 -3.36 -2.56
N VAL A 61 -1.50 -4.51 -2.83
CA VAL A 61 -0.81 -5.78 -3.13
C VAL A 61 0.03 -5.65 -4.40
N ALA A 62 -0.53 -5.13 -5.48
CA ALA A 62 0.21 -4.95 -6.73
C ALA A 62 1.43 -4.04 -6.55
N MET A 63 1.27 -2.90 -5.86
CA MET A 63 2.37 -1.99 -5.58
C MET A 63 3.42 -2.61 -4.67
N THR A 64 3.00 -3.41 -3.68
CA THR A 64 3.91 -4.17 -2.81
C THR A 64 4.74 -5.17 -3.64
N THR A 65 4.11 -5.90 -4.56
CA THR A 65 4.81 -6.83 -5.46
C THR A 65 5.83 -6.10 -6.34
N LEU A 66 5.44 -4.96 -6.93
CA LEU A 66 6.35 -4.13 -7.74
C LEU A 66 7.51 -3.57 -6.91
N LEU A 67 7.23 -3.10 -5.70
CA LEU A 67 8.25 -2.62 -4.77
C LEU A 67 9.21 -3.74 -4.38
N PHE A 68 8.70 -4.93 -4.05
CA PHE A 68 9.52 -6.08 -3.71
C PHE A 68 10.44 -6.47 -4.87
N ALA A 69 9.91 -6.56 -6.10
CA ALA A 69 10.71 -6.82 -7.29
C ALA A 69 11.78 -5.73 -7.51
N ALA A 70 11.44 -4.45 -7.31
CA ALA A 70 12.39 -3.35 -7.41
C ALA A 70 13.50 -3.42 -6.34
N ILE A 71 13.16 -3.79 -5.10
CA ILE A 71 14.14 -4.01 -4.02
C ILE A 71 15.07 -5.16 -4.40
N VAL A 72 14.54 -6.29 -4.85
CA VAL A 72 15.35 -7.45 -5.27
C VAL A 72 16.31 -7.06 -6.40
N ALA A 73 15.87 -6.25 -7.36
CA ALA A 73 16.72 -5.77 -8.45
C ALA A 73 17.93 -4.96 -7.94
N THR A 74 17.83 -4.28 -6.79
CA THR A 74 18.95 -3.53 -6.21
C THR A 74 20.09 -4.41 -5.69
N PHE A 75 19.86 -5.70 -5.47
CA PHE A 75 20.96 -6.63 -5.14
C PHE A 75 21.90 -6.87 -6.31
N PHE A 76 21.43 -6.65 -7.55
CA PHE A 76 22.21 -6.87 -8.76
C PHE A 76 22.79 -5.59 -9.35
N VAL A 77 22.27 -4.42 -8.97
CA VAL A 77 22.66 -3.12 -9.54
C VAL A 77 22.73 -2.06 -8.45
N LYS A 78 23.83 -1.32 -8.38
CA LYS A 78 24.00 -0.20 -7.46
C LYS A 78 22.94 0.89 -7.74
N PRO A 79 22.08 1.25 -6.76
CA PRO A 79 21.01 2.22 -6.99
C PRO A 79 21.54 3.63 -7.29
N ASN A 80 21.27 4.11 -8.50
CA ASN A 80 21.46 5.52 -8.86
C ASN A 80 20.27 6.38 -8.36
N ALA A 81 20.34 7.70 -8.56
CA ALA A 81 19.31 8.62 -8.08
C ALA A 81 17.90 8.27 -8.61
N ARG A 82 17.80 7.85 -9.88
CA ARG A 82 16.52 7.46 -10.50
C ARG A 82 15.90 6.26 -9.79
N ILE A 83 16.69 5.20 -9.56
CA ILE A 83 16.23 3.99 -8.86
C ILE A 83 15.75 4.34 -7.45
N ARG A 84 16.47 5.19 -6.72
CA ARG A 84 16.07 5.62 -5.37
C ARG A 84 14.74 6.38 -5.36
N TRP A 85 14.54 7.28 -6.32
CA TRP A 85 13.25 7.96 -6.49
C TRP A 85 12.11 6.99 -6.84
N THR A 86 12.36 5.99 -7.67
CA THR A 86 11.38 4.93 -7.97
C THR A 86 11.02 4.14 -6.72
N LEU A 87 12.00 3.73 -5.90
CA LEU A 87 11.76 3.04 -4.63
C LEU A 87 10.93 3.89 -3.67
N ALA A 88 11.25 5.19 -3.54
CA ALA A 88 10.49 6.11 -2.71
C ALA A 88 9.04 6.27 -3.19
N ALA A 89 8.83 6.47 -4.49
CA ALA A 89 7.51 6.62 -5.08
C ALA A 89 6.64 5.36 -4.89
N LEU A 90 7.19 4.18 -5.15
CA LEU A 90 6.49 2.91 -4.93
C LEU A 90 6.14 2.69 -3.45
N SER A 91 7.04 3.06 -2.53
CA SER A 91 6.81 2.94 -1.10
C SER A 91 5.68 3.87 -0.63
N ILE A 92 5.68 5.13 -1.08
CA ILE A 92 4.62 6.10 -0.79
C ILE A 92 3.29 5.62 -1.37
N ALA A 93 3.26 5.20 -2.63
CA ALA A 93 2.03 4.71 -3.28
C ALA A 93 1.46 3.50 -2.53
N THR A 94 2.33 2.54 -2.16
CA THR A 94 1.92 1.36 -1.38
C THR A 94 1.34 1.77 -0.02
N ALA A 95 1.98 2.70 0.69
CA ALA A 95 1.49 3.20 1.97
C ALA A 95 0.13 3.91 1.84
N VAL A 96 -0.06 4.73 0.81
CA VAL A 96 -1.36 5.39 0.53
C VAL A 96 -2.46 4.36 0.35
N PHE A 97 -2.26 3.36 -0.51
CA PHE A 97 -3.28 2.32 -0.73
C PHE A 97 -3.50 1.45 0.51
N HIS A 98 -2.45 1.17 1.29
CA HIS A 98 -2.59 0.49 2.58
C HIS A 98 -3.52 1.25 3.54
N TYR A 99 -3.31 2.56 3.71
CA TYR A 99 -4.17 3.36 4.58
C TYR A 99 -5.59 3.53 4.02
N LEU A 100 -5.76 3.61 2.70
CA LEU A 100 -7.09 3.60 2.08
C LEU A 100 -7.80 2.26 2.32
N THR A 101 -7.09 1.13 2.25
CA THR A 101 -7.64 -0.18 2.65
C THR A 101 -8.12 -0.12 4.09
N LEU A 102 -7.29 0.31 5.03
CA LEU A 102 -7.67 0.40 6.45
C LEU A 102 -8.90 1.30 6.66
N LEU A 103 -8.89 2.48 6.03
CA LEU A 103 -9.99 3.45 6.09
C LEU A 103 -11.32 2.84 5.64
N PHE A 104 -11.32 2.13 4.51
CA PHE A 104 -12.54 1.58 3.91
C PHE A 104 -12.90 0.17 4.40
N THR A 105 -12.05 -0.46 5.22
CA THR A 105 -12.34 -1.79 5.79
C THR A 105 -13.48 -1.72 6.82
N SER A 106 -13.74 -0.55 7.38
CA SER A 106 -14.76 -0.29 8.37
C SER A 106 -15.99 0.47 7.85
N SER A 107 -17.12 0.30 8.53
CA SER A 107 -18.37 1.01 8.31
C SER A 107 -18.86 1.69 9.61
N PRO A 108 -18.95 3.03 9.64
CA PRO A 108 -18.47 3.97 8.62
C PRO A 108 -16.93 3.94 8.45
N PRO A 109 -16.38 4.48 7.36
CA PRO A 109 -14.93 4.54 7.14
C PRO A 109 -14.19 5.16 8.34
N GLY A 110 -13.11 4.54 8.78
CA GLY A 110 -12.34 4.92 9.97
C GLY A 110 -12.88 4.39 11.31
N TYR A 111 -13.99 3.65 11.33
CA TYR A 111 -14.52 3.03 12.55
C TYR A 111 -13.73 1.77 12.97
N GLY A 112 -13.43 1.61 14.26
CA GLY A 112 -12.79 0.39 14.76
C GLY A 112 -11.35 0.18 14.27
N VAL A 113 -10.72 1.16 13.63
CA VAL A 113 -9.28 1.17 13.35
C VAL A 113 -8.63 2.30 14.12
N SER A 114 -7.57 1.99 14.86
CA SER A 114 -6.78 2.97 15.61
C SER A 114 -5.33 2.91 15.17
N ILE A 115 -4.73 4.04 14.82
CA ILE A 115 -3.35 4.13 14.34
C ILE A 115 -2.46 4.67 15.47
N TYR A 116 -1.37 3.97 15.75
CA TYR A 116 -0.33 4.31 16.71
C TYR A 116 1.03 4.36 15.98
N PRO A 117 2.08 4.93 16.59
CA PRO A 117 3.42 4.79 16.04
C PRO A 117 3.80 3.31 15.87
N LEU A 118 4.10 2.91 14.64
CA LEU A 118 4.47 1.56 14.16
C LEU A 118 3.41 0.47 14.29
N PHE A 119 2.23 0.76 14.84
CA PHE A 119 1.18 -0.24 15.04
C PHE A 119 -0.19 0.30 14.67
N TYR A 120 -1.08 -0.57 14.22
CA TYR A 120 -2.50 -0.25 14.19
C TYR A 120 -3.31 -1.37 14.85
N VAL A 121 -4.47 -0.98 15.38
CA VAL A 121 -5.37 -1.88 16.10
C VAL A 121 -6.69 -1.93 15.36
N ILE A 122 -7.18 -3.14 15.11
CA ILE A 122 -8.54 -3.38 14.65
C ILE A 122 -9.38 -3.83 15.84
N ASN A 123 -10.47 -3.10 16.11
CA ASN A 123 -11.39 -3.29 17.22
C ASN A 123 -12.77 -3.75 16.71
N VAL A 124 -13.23 -4.92 17.16
CA VAL A 124 -14.53 -5.48 16.79
C VAL A 124 -15.17 -6.10 18.03
N LYS A 125 -16.35 -5.60 18.46
CA LYS A 125 -17.06 -6.11 19.65
C LYS A 125 -16.19 -6.27 20.91
N GLY A 126 -15.28 -5.32 21.15
CA GLY A 126 -14.36 -5.37 22.30
C GLY A 126 -13.17 -6.30 22.14
N ALA A 127 -13.10 -7.11 21.06
CA ALA A 127 -11.88 -7.82 20.69
C ALA A 127 -10.93 -6.86 19.96
N GLN A 128 -9.63 -6.95 20.29
CA GLN A 128 -8.58 -6.14 19.69
C GLN A 128 -7.58 -7.04 18.96
N GLN A 129 -7.19 -6.63 17.75
CA GLN A 129 -6.12 -7.27 16.99
C GLN A 129 -5.06 -6.23 16.66
N TRP A 130 -3.84 -6.51 17.10
CA TRP A 130 -2.69 -5.64 16.90
C TRP A 130 -1.91 -6.09 15.68
N TYR A 131 -1.55 -5.11 14.86
CA TYR A 131 -0.78 -5.32 13.64
C TYR A 131 0.38 -4.34 13.58
N LEU A 132 1.49 -4.79 13.00
CA LEU A 132 2.57 -3.88 12.59
C LEU A 132 2.06 -2.98 11.45
N ASP A 133 2.28 -1.68 11.59
CA ASP A 133 1.95 -0.70 10.56
C ASP A 133 3.02 -0.68 9.48
N ILE A 134 2.84 -1.53 8.48
CA ILE A 134 3.72 -1.58 7.30
C ILE A 134 3.71 -0.25 6.52
N GLY A 135 2.63 0.53 6.58
CA GLY A 135 2.55 1.83 5.94
C GLY A 135 3.59 2.79 6.50
N GLN A 136 3.77 2.83 7.81
CA GLN A 136 4.81 3.66 8.45
C GLN A 136 6.22 3.18 8.12
N VAL A 137 6.45 1.87 8.07
CA VAL A 137 7.74 1.30 7.65
C VAL A 137 8.08 1.70 6.21
N LEU A 138 7.10 1.64 5.30
CA LEU A 138 7.25 2.06 3.92
C LEU A 138 7.53 3.57 3.80
N MET A 139 6.86 4.39 4.60
CA MET A 139 7.12 5.84 4.64
C MET A 139 8.54 6.14 5.13
N ALA A 140 9.02 5.45 6.17
CA ALA A 140 10.40 5.58 6.63
C ALA A 140 11.41 5.17 5.53
N TYR A 141 11.12 4.07 4.82
CA TYR A 141 11.96 3.64 3.70
C TYR A 141 11.97 4.63 2.52
N ALA A 142 10.84 5.30 2.25
CA ALA A 142 10.77 6.36 1.26
C ALA A 142 11.64 7.56 1.66
N VAL A 143 11.52 8.03 2.91
CA VAL A 143 12.33 9.14 3.44
C VAL A 143 13.82 8.81 3.36
N TYR A 144 14.21 7.59 3.73
CA TYR A 144 15.59 7.12 3.64
C TYR A 144 16.14 7.20 2.21
N ASN A 145 15.37 6.75 1.21
CA ASN A 145 15.80 6.82 -0.19
C ASN A 145 15.91 8.26 -0.70
N ILE A 146 14.98 9.13 -0.33
CA ILE A 146 15.04 10.56 -0.66
C ILE A 146 16.29 11.21 -0.04
N TYR A 147 16.53 10.95 1.25
CA TYR A 147 17.71 11.44 1.96
C TYR A 147 19.03 11.05 1.26
N LEU A 148 19.16 9.80 0.82
CA LEU A 148 20.36 9.35 0.12
C LEU A 148 20.58 10.05 -1.23
N VAL A 149 19.51 10.39 -1.94
CA VAL A 149 19.62 11.19 -3.17
C VAL A 149 20.11 12.60 -2.85
N GLU A 150 19.50 13.26 -1.87
CA GLU A 150 19.86 14.63 -1.50
C GLU A 150 21.29 14.73 -0.93
N ARG A 151 21.73 13.75 -0.13
CA ARG A 151 23.11 13.67 0.34
C ARG A 151 24.09 13.49 -0.81
N GLY A 152 23.75 12.66 -1.81
CA GLY A 152 24.57 12.46 -3.00
C GLY A 152 24.76 13.73 -3.83
N LYS A 153 23.71 14.56 -3.95
CA LYS A 153 23.80 15.87 -4.61
C LYS A 153 24.73 16.84 -3.86
N LYS A 154 24.61 16.88 -2.53
CA LYS A 154 25.45 17.75 -1.68
C LYS A 154 26.93 17.39 -1.70
N ALA A 155 27.28 16.12 -1.97
CA ALA A 155 28.67 15.69 -2.10
C ALA A 155 29.31 16.02 -3.46
N LEU A 156 28.51 16.48 -4.44
CA LEU A 156 28.94 16.87 -5.79
C LEU A 156 29.01 18.39 -5.99
N LEU A 157 28.65 19.17 -4.97
CA LEU A 157 28.72 20.64 -4.91
C LEU A 157 29.87 21.05 -3.98
#